data_AF-A0A6M1U1J2-F1
#
_entry.id   AF-A0A6M1U1J2-F1
#
_cell.length_a   1.000
_cell.length_b   1.000
_cell.length_c   1.000
_cell.angle_alpha   90.00
_cell.angle_beta   90.00
_cell.angle_gamma   90.00
#
_symmetry.space_group_name_H-M   'P 1'
#
loop_
_entity.id
_entity.type
_entity.pdbx_description
1 polymer ?
#
loop_
_entity_poly.entity_id
_entity_poly.type
_entity_poly.pdbx_seq_one_letter_code
_entity_poly.pdbx_strand_id
1 'polypeptide(L)'
;MAVVTYTNAANSDLYYLPDLFEFDFSDPNLEVDPVVSETQVSLSVMRDPGLVTITVTGTGFTFYEDPVEGGGPPLTGIVESLTLEVNGQVWMTMTGLTVELTDLDHFVFGWMRNGFYRPGDGFDLFSLLLAGNDTINGSDNGDDLIGGRNTGNDLINAGGGSDYIKADAGNDTIFGGDGRDTYSLTETFWDGTAYRGAIVNLGTGVVTDSWGGTDTISSIERVQGSRMADRFTGSAEDEQFMGLRGNDTINGGGGDDWVRYDRDHEWGGMLAVNVNLATGLATDGWGNTDRLSNIEGVIGTAGNDVLIGNAADNTFAGGEGVDDIRGGAGRDAVDFWQDNVESGAVVNLARTSGQVRNDGFGNIETLSSIEDLWGTWRADSFTGNAANNSFYGDQGADTLSGGAGDDTLNGGAGRDRLVGGADADVFVFDSWDGSNPFGDTITDFVSGVDRLAFATGDFAGMDGTLRFQNGTSAGGSGQSWFFFNDATDRLFWDADGTGGAAAVWVATLTGVTSLTAADFDLF
;
A
#
# COMPACT_ATOMS: atom_id res chain seq x y z
N MET A 1 4.63 -18.68 -27.12
CA MET A 1 5.71 -17.77 -26.71
C MET A 1 5.47 -16.41 -27.32
N ALA A 2 4.39 -15.81 -26.85
CA ALA A 2 4.20 -14.39 -26.83
C ALA A 2 5.26 -13.75 -25.91
N VAL A 3 5.65 -12.53 -26.24
CA VAL A 3 6.41 -11.65 -25.36
C VAL A 3 5.60 -10.40 -25.14
N VAL A 4 5.23 -10.15 -23.89
CA VAL A 4 4.53 -8.97 -23.42
C VAL A 4 5.54 -7.99 -22.83
N THR A 5 5.41 -6.71 -23.15
CA THR A 5 6.21 -5.64 -22.58
C THR A 5 5.31 -4.46 -22.22
N TYR A 6 5.29 -4.09 -20.95
CA TYR A 6 4.62 -2.91 -20.45
C TYR A 6 5.60 -1.71 -20.50
N THR A 7 5.07 -0.55 -20.88
CA THR A 7 5.83 0.71 -21.00
C THR A 7 5.04 1.87 -20.43
N ASN A 8 4.17 1.60 -19.45
CA ASN A 8 3.33 2.63 -18.87
C ASN A 8 4.21 3.77 -18.30
N ALA A 9 3.68 4.99 -18.34
CA ALA A 9 4.40 6.19 -17.91
C ALA A 9 3.88 6.76 -16.59
N ALA A 10 2.85 6.15 -16.01
CA ALA A 10 2.20 6.59 -14.80
C ALA A 10 1.85 5.38 -13.93
N ASN A 11 1.97 5.56 -12.62
CA ASN A 11 1.59 4.63 -11.56
C ASN A 11 0.05 4.48 -11.42
N SER A 12 -0.68 4.65 -12.52
CA SER A 12 -2.13 4.61 -12.53
C SER A 12 -2.57 3.18 -12.82
N ASP A 13 -2.91 2.48 -11.74
CA ASP A 13 -3.70 1.24 -11.70
C ASP A 13 -4.77 1.31 -12.81
N LEU A 14 -4.56 0.63 -13.92
CA LEU A 14 -5.65 0.30 -14.81
C LEU A 14 -6.32 -0.90 -14.16
N TYR A 15 -7.10 -0.61 -13.10
CA TYR A 15 -7.64 -1.53 -12.09
C TYR A 15 -8.13 -2.87 -12.62
N TYR A 16 -8.51 -2.94 -13.89
CA TYR A 16 -8.65 -4.18 -14.62
C TYR A 16 -8.23 -3.98 -16.08
N LEU A 17 -6.97 -4.30 -16.42
CA LEU A 17 -6.55 -4.47 -17.82
C LEU A 17 -7.57 -5.28 -18.66
N PRO A 18 -8.17 -6.36 -18.14
CA PRO A 18 -9.26 -7.08 -18.82
C PRO A 18 -10.49 -6.23 -19.17
N ASP A 19 -10.85 -5.25 -18.34
CA ASP A 19 -12.02 -4.39 -18.58
C ASP A 19 -11.76 -3.39 -19.72
N LEU A 20 -10.50 -3.06 -20.01
CA LEU A 20 -10.13 -2.27 -21.19
C LEU A 20 -10.42 -2.99 -22.51
N PHE A 21 -10.48 -4.32 -22.49
CA PHE A 21 -10.82 -5.14 -23.65
C PHE A 21 -12.30 -5.55 -23.67
N GLU A 22 -13.13 -5.07 -22.72
CA GLU A 22 -14.58 -5.23 -22.77
C GLU A 22 -15.20 -4.17 -23.71
N PHE A 23 -15.31 -4.52 -24.99
CA PHE A 23 -15.93 -3.67 -26.01
C PHE A 23 -17.43 -3.93 -26.11
N ASP A 24 -18.24 -3.03 -25.57
CA ASP A 24 -19.65 -2.95 -25.94
C ASP A 24 -19.80 -2.20 -27.26
N PHE A 25 -20.09 -2.91 -28.34
CA PHE A 25 -20.39 -2.32 -29.67
C PHE A 25 -21.68 -1.48 -29.69
N SER A 26 -22.47 -1.48 -28.61
CA SER A 26 -23.57 -0.54 -28.42
C SER A 26 -23.11 0.83 -27.87
N ASP A 27 -21.84 0.95 -27.50
CA ASP A 27 -21.26 2.20 -27.01
C ASP A 27 -21.18 3.24 -28.13
N PRO A 28 -21.88 4.38 -27.99
CA PRO A 28 -21.87 5.45 -28.99
C PRO A 28 -20.50 6.13 -29.14
N ASN A 29 -19.54 5.87 -28.25
CA ASN A 29 -18.18 6.42 -28.29
C ASN A 29 -17.14 5.44 -28.87
N LEU A 30 -17.55 4.26 -29.32
CA LEU A 30 -16.67 3.31 -30.00
C LEU A 30 -16.45 3.76 -31.44
N GLU A 31 -15.21 4.14 -31.78
CA GLU A 31 -14.81 4.46 -33.14
C GLU A 31 -13.98 3.31 -33.70
N VAL A 32 -14.63 2.45 -34.47
CA VAL A 32 -13.92 1.47 -35.29
C VAL A 32 -13.38 2.21 -36.51
N ASP A 33 -12.16 2.71 -36.42
CA ASP A 33 -11.44 3.24 -37.58
C ASP A 33 -10.52 2.13 -38.12
N PRO A 34 -10.97 1.34 -39.13
CA PRO A 34 -10.11 0.34 -39.72
C PRO A 34 -9.02 1.09 -40.50
N VAL A 35 -7.87 1.35 -39.87
CA VAL A 35 -6.70 1.82 -40.58
C VAL A 35 -6.20 0.65 -41.44
N VAL A 36 -6.70 0.58 -42.69
CA VAL A 36 -6.57 -0.57 -43.59
C VAL A 36 -5.23 -0.54 -44.32
N SER A 37 -4.24 -1.26 -43.80
CA SER A 37 -3.16 -1.78 -44.65
C SER A 37 -3.25 -3.30 -44.70
N GLU A 38 -2.59 -3.94 -45.66
CA GLU A 38 -2.53 -5.41 -45.76
C GLU A 38 -1.89 -6.10 -44.52
N THR A 39 -1.43 -5.31 -43.55
CA THR A 39 -0.64 -5.77 -42.40
C THR A 39 -1.05 -5.16 -41.05
N GLN A 40 -2.04 -4.26 -40.99
CA GLN A 40 -2.39 -3.54 -39.75
C GLN A 40 -3.89 -3.26 -39.66
N VAL A 41 -4.45 -3.39 -38.46
CA VAL A 41 -5.82 -3.00 -38.09
C VAL A 41 -5.79 -2.30 -36.74
N SER A 42 -6.57 -1.23 -36.56
CA SER A 42 -6.70 -0.53 -35.28
C SER A 42 -8.15 -0.41 -34.84
N LEU A 43 -8.37 -0.35 -33.54
CA LEU A 43 -9.66 -0.08 -32.89
C LEU A 43 -9.45 0.98 -31.81
N SER A 44 -10.30 2.00 -31.78
CA SER A 44 -10.19 3.09 -30.81
C SER A 44 -11.49 3.29 -30.03
N VAL A 45 -11.39 3.45 -28.71
CA VAL A 45 -12.55 3.70 -27.84
C VAL A 45 -12.22 4.78 -26.82
N MET A 46 -13.17 5.67 -26.56
CA MET A 46 -13.06 6.57 -25.41
C MET A 46 -13.49 5.84 -24.13
N ARG A 47 -12.57 5.69 -23.18
CA ARG A 47 -12.79 5.12 -21.83
C ARG A 47 -12.18 6.07 -20.80
N ASP A 48 -12.44 5.85 -19.51
CA ASP A 48 -11.55 6.42 -18.50
C ASP A 48 -10.26 5.58 -18.50
N PRO A 49 -9.04 6.17 -18.55
CA PRO A 49 -8.70 7.58 -18.40
C PRO A 49 -8.57 8.39 -19.71
N GLY A 50 -8.87 7.83 -20.88
CA GLY A 50 -8.90 8.56 -22.14
C GLY A 50 -9.12 7.72 -23.40
N LEU A 51 -8.56 8.16 -24.53
CA LEU A 51 -8.66 7.43 -25.79
C LEU A 51 -7.76 6.19 -25.71
N VAL A 52 -8.35 5.01 -25.78
CA VAL A 52 -7.66 3.72 -25.81
C VAL A 52 -7.64 3.22 -27.25
N THR A 53 -6.47 2.91 -27.77
CA THR A 53 -6.27 2.39 -29.13
C THR A 53 -5.61 1.01 -29.05
N ILE A 54 -6.22 0.00 -29.65
CA ILE A 54 -5.59 -1.31 -29.87
C ILE A 54 -5.18 -1.39 -31.33
N THR A 55 -3.91 -1.68 -31.58
CA THR A 55 -3.36 -1.89 -32.92
C THR A 55 -2.86 -3.32 -33.07
N VAL A 56 -3.45 -4.04 -34.01
CA VAL A 56 -3.07 -5.40 -34.38
C VAL A 56 -2.23 -5.34 -35.65
N THR A 57 -1.05 -5.97 -35.63
CA THR A 57 -0.16 -6.07 -36.78
C THR A 57 0.09 -7.53 -37.14
N GLY A 58 0.17 -7.82 -38.43
CA GLY A 58 0.31 -9.18 -38.91
C GLY A 58 0.51 -9.30 -40.40
N THR A 59 0.31 -10.52 -40.91
CA THR A 59 0.50 -10.84 -42.33
C THR A 59 -0.72 -11.52 -42.94
N GLY A 60 -0.92 -11.30 -44.24
CA GLY A 60 -1.99 -11.94 -45.00
C GLY A 60 -3.39 -11.49 -44.60
N PHE A 61 -3.54 -10.25 -44.12
CA PHE A 61 -4.85 -9.71 -43.76
C PHE A 61 -5.69 -9.54 -45.01
N THR A 62 -6.87 -10.16 -45.02
CA THR A 62 -7.88 -9.93 -46.05
C THR A 62 -9.11 -9.31 -45.42
N PHE A 63 -9.79 -8.44 -46.16
CA PHE A 63 -10.96 -7.70 -45.69
C PHE A 63 -12.15 -7.98 -46.61
N TYR A 64 -13.35 -8.00 -46.05
CA TYR A 64 -14.55 -8.04 -46.87
C TYR A 64 -14.66 -6.75 -47.70
N GLU A 65 -14.88 -6.83 -49.01
CA GLU A 65 -15.23 -5.65 -49.79
C GLU A 65 -16.73 -5.38 -49.64
N ASP A 66 -17.12 -4.40 -48.82
CA ASP A 66 -18.48 -3.90 -48.83
C ASP A 66 -18.76 -3.18 -50.17
N PRO A 67 -19.72 -3.65 -51.00
CA PRO A 67 -19.98 -3.06 -52.31
C PRO A 67 -20.57 -1.64 -52.26
N VAL A 68 -20.97 -1.14 -51.09
CA VAL A 68 -21.61 0.17 -50.90
C VAL A 68 -20.67 1.17 -50.21
N GLU A 69 -19.90 0.74 -49.21
CA GLU A 69 -19.04 1.63 -48.40
C GLU A 69 -17.52 1.45 -48.61
N GLY A 70 -17.09 0.46 -49.41
CA GLY A 70 -15.69 0.36 -49.84
C GLY A 70 -14.73 -0.21 -48.79
N GLY A 71 -15.24 -0.99 -47.84
CA GLY A 71 -14.46 -1.72 -46.84
C GLY A 71 -15.38 -2.45 -45.87
N GLY A 72 -14.96 -3.61 -45.37
CA GLY A 72 -15.73 -4.48 -44.47
C GLY A 72 -14.79 -5.22 -43.51
N PRO A 73 -15.34 -5.96 -42.53
CA PRO A 73 -14.55 -6.54 -41.44
C PRO A 73 -13.46 -7.48 -41.95
N PRO A 74 -12.35 -7.63 -41.20
CA PRO A 74 -11.28 -8.56 -41.53
C PRO A 74 -11.80 -10.01 -41.64
N LEU A 75 -11.34 -10.75 -42.65
CA LEU A 75 -11.79 -12.10 -42.99
C LEU A 75 -10.78 -13.18 -42.59
N THR A 76 -9.48 -12.92 -42.78
CA THR A 76 -8.39 -13.88 -42.51
C THR A 76 -7.09 -13.13 -42.28
N GLY A 77 -6.13 -13.78 -41.63
CA GLY A 77 -4.80 -13.23 -41.43
C GLY A 77 -4.10 -13.90 -40.25
N ILE A 78 -2.78 -13.70 -40.13
CA ILE A 78 -2.03 -14.11 -38.94
C ILE A 78 -1.61 -12.87 -38.18
N VAL A 79 -2.02 -12.80 -36.92
CA VAL A 79 -1.65 -11.75 -35.98
C VAL A 79 -0.30 -12.10 -35.38
N GLU A 80 0.66 -11.18 -35.52
CA GLU A 80 2.04 -11.34 -35.08
C GLU A 80 2.36 -10.45 -33.86
N SER A 81 1.68 -9.31 -33.75
CA SER A 81 1.79 -8.42 -32.59
C SER A 81 0.50 -7.63 -32.33
N LEU A 82 0.35 -7.21 -31.08
CA LEU A 82 -0.71 -6.32 -30.61
C LEU A 82 -0.07 -5.19 -29.80
N THR A 83 -0.54 -3.96 -29.97
CA THR A 83 -0.09 -2.79 -29.21
C THR A 83 -1.31 -2.10 -28.61
N LEU A 84 -1.26 -1.79 -27.32
CA LEU A 84 -2.24 -0.99 -26.61
C LEU A 84 -1.66 0.40 -26.37
N GLU A 85 -2.37 1.43 -26.80
CA GLU A 85 -2.03 2.83 -26.56
C GLU A 85 -3.12 3.52 -25.75
N VAL A 86 -2.72 4.37 -24.80
CA VAL A 86 -3.64 5.25 -24.04
C VAL A 86 -3.22 6.69 -24.28
N ASN A 87 -4.14 7.51 -24.80
CA ASN A 87 -3.89 8.90 -25.17
C ASN A 87 -2.68 9.07 -26.11
N GLY A 88 -2.45 8.10 -27.00
CA GLY A 88 -1.34 8.09 -27.96
C GLY A 88 0.04 7.78 -27.35
N GLN A 89 0.09 7.24 -26.13
CA GLN A 89 1.30 6.65 -25.54
C GLN A 89 1.17 5.13 -25.55
N VAL A 90 2.22 4.43 -25.99
CA VAL A 90 2.27 2.97 -25.92
C VAL A 90 2.29 2.55 -24.46
N TRP A 91 1.29 1.77 -24.08
CA TRP A 91 1.13 1.26 -22.73
C TRP A 91 1.62 -0.18 -22.63
N MET A 92 1.35 -0.97 -23.68
CA MET A 92 1.71 -2.38 -23.75
C MET A 92 1.96 -2.81 -25.19
N THR A 93 2.92 -3.71 -25.39
CA THR A 93 3.13 -4.41 -26.66
C THR A 93 3.24 -5.91 -26.43
N MET A 94 2.50 -6.68 -27.21
CA MET A 94 2.61 -8.13 -27.31
C MET A 94 3.22 -8.50 -28.67
N THR A 95 4.22 -9.36 -28.69
CA THR A 95 4.88 -9.83 -29.93
C THR A 95 5.02 -11.36 -29.92
N GLY A 96 5.36 -11.94 -31.06
CA GLY A 96 5.55 -13.40 -31.16
C GLY A 96 4.24 -14.18 -31.18
N LEU A 97 3.12 -13.50 -31.44
CA LEU A 97 1.81 -14.10 -31.61
C LEU A 97 1.76 -14.91 -32.91
N THR A 98 0.92 -15.94 -32.92
CA THR A 98 0.58 -16.72 -34.12
C THR A 98 -0.90 -17.05 -34.11
N VAL A 99 -1.73 -16.03 -33.89
CA VAL A 99 -3.18 -16.17 -33.72
C VAL A 99 -3.87 -15.85 -35.04
N GLU A 100 -4.86 -16.64 -35.45
CA GLU A 100 -5.64 -16.29 -36.64
C GLU A 100 -6.47 -15.04 -36.34
N LEU A 101 -6.51 -14.08 -37.27
CA LEU A 101 -7.27 -12.84 -37.10
C LEU A 101 -8.77 -13.12 -36.85
N THR A 102 -9.29 -14.24 -37.34
CA THR A 102 -10.65 -14.74 -37.08
C THR A 102 -10.87 -15.19 -35.65
N ASP A 103 -9.82 -15.61 -34.94
CA ASP A 103 -9.91 -15.93 -33.51
C ASP A 103 -9.97 -14.64 -32.67
N LEU A 104 -9.38 -13.54 -33.16
CA LEU A 104 -9.56 -12.21 -32.58
C LEU A 104 -10.87 -11.54 -33.01
N ASP A 105 -11.46 -11.93 -34.14
CA ASP A 105 -12.67 -11.31 -34.71
C ASP A 105 -13.86 -11.31 -33.73
N HIS A 106 -14.00 -12.38 -32.95
CA HIS A 106 -15.06 -12.45 -31.93
C HIS A 106 -14.81 -11.54 -30.72
N PHE A 107 -13.56 -11.21 -30.40
CA PHE A 107 -13.18 -10.44 -29.22
C PHE A 107 -12.97 -8.95 -29.52
N VAL A 108 -12.39 -8.62 -30.68
CA VAL A 108 -12.01 -7.26 -31.08
C VAL A 108 -13.04 -6.64 -32.05
N PHE A 109 -13.81 -7.43 -32.80
CA PHE A 109 -14.66 -6.92 -33.90
C PHE A 109 -16.15 -7.34 -33.84
N GLY A 110 -16.54 -8.17 -32.87
CA GLY A 110 -17.92 -8.38 -32.40
C GLY A 110 -18.95 -8.85 -33.45
N TRP A 111 -19.25 -10.16 -33.50
CA TRP A 111 -20.44 -10.68 -34.21
C TRP A 111 -21.35 -11.53 -33.32
N MET A 112 -22.66 -11.29 -33.43
CA MET A 112 -23.68 -12.12 -32.81
C MET A 112 -23.76 -13.50 -33.47
N ARG A 113 -23.36 -14.57 -32.77
CA ARG A 113 -23.78 -15.95 -33.09
C ARG A 113 -24.94 -16.39 -32.20
N ASN A 114 -26.07 -16.75 -32.81
CA ASN A 114 -27.24 -17.35 -32.16
C ASN A 114 -27.94 -16.52 -31.08
N GLY A 115 -27.89 -15.18 -31.14
CA GLY A 115 -28.72 -14.32 -30.29
C GLY A 115 -28.39 -14.36 -28.79
N PHE A 116 -27.21 -14.87 -28.42
CA PHE A 116 -26.65 -14.73 -27.09
C PHE A 116 -25.46 -13.76 -27.16
N TYR A 117 -25.60 -12.64 -26.44
CA TYR A 117 -24.47 -11.79 -26.08
C TYR A 117 -23.67 -12.56 -25.03
N ARG A 118 -22.43 -12.94 -25.35
CA ARG A 118 -21.45 -13.32 -24.34
C ARG A 118 -20.48 -12.14 -24.31
N PRO A 119 -20.50 -11.28 -23.28
CA PRO A 119 -19.35 -10.44 -23.04
C PRO A 119 -18.16 -11.38 -22.89
N GLY A 120 -17.09 -11.16 -23.67
CA GLY A 120 -15.80 -11.70 -23.28
C GLY A 120 -15.35 -10.88 -22.09
N ASP A 121 -15.15 -11.50 -20.93
CA ASP A 121 -14.29 -10.86 -19.95
C ASP A 121 -12.91 -10.78 -20.62
N GLY A 122 -12.23 -9.63 -20.64
CA GLY A 122 -10.94 -9.49 -21.35
C GLY A 122 -9.88 -10.54 -20.95
N PHE A 123 -10.10 -11.23 -19.83
CA PHE A 123 -9.40 -12.45 -19.43
C PHE A 123 -9.42 -13.56 -20.49
N ASP A 124 -10.52 -13.82 -21.19
CA ASP A 124 -10.58 -14.86 -22.24
C ASP A 124 -9.66 -14.51 -23.43
N LEU A 125 -9.49 -13.22 -23.74
CA LEU A 125 -8.59 -12.76 -24.80
C LEU A 125 -7.12 -12.94 -24.38
N PHE A 126 -6.75 -12.53 -23.16
CA PHE A 126 -5.40 -12.78 -22.65
C PHE A 126 -5.10 -14.26 -22.54
N SER A 127 -6.07 -15.07 -22.10
CA SER A 127 -5.93 -16.53 -22.03
C SER A 127 -5.73 -17.16 -23.41
N LEU A 128 -6.31 -16.58 -24.47
CA LEU A 128 -6.07 -16.99 -25.86
C LEU A 128 -4.68 -16.56 -26.35
N LEU A 129 -4.33 -15.30 -26.10
CA LEU A 129 -3.07 -14.70 -26.57
C LEU A 129 -1.84 -15.28 -25.84
N LEU A 130 -2.02 -15.68 -24.59
CA LEU A 130 -0.99 -16.19 -23.70
C LEU A 130 -1.12 -17.69 -23.44
N ALA A 131 -1.75 -18.46 -24.34
CA ALA A 131 -2.07 -19.87 -24.11
C ALA A 131 -0.85 -20.83 -24.01
N GLY A 132 0.38 -20.32 -24.05
CA GLY A 132 1.61 -21.11 -24.08
C GLY A 132 2.61 -20.67 -23.03
N ASN A 133 3.87 -21.10 -23.15
CA ASN A 133 4.93 -20.58 -22.30
C ASN A 133 5.36 -19.23 -22.85
N ASP A 134 5.07 -18.18 -22.11
CA ASP A 134 5.18 -16.81 -22.53
C ASP A 134 6.13 -16.02 -21.61
N THR A 135 6.45 -14.80 -22.01
CA THR A 135 7.32 -13.93 -21.21
C THR A 135 6.66 -12.57 -21.06
N ILE A 136 6.50 -12.13 -19.83
CA ILE A 136 5.85 -10.89 -19.47
C ILE A 136 6.89 -10.01 -18.77
N ASN A 137 7.12 -8.82 -19.30
CA ASN A 137 8.04 -7.84 -18.72
C ASN A 137 7.27 -6.57 -18.36
N GLY A 138 7.19 -6.26 -17.08
CA GLY A 138 6.71 -4.99 -16.56
C GLY A 138 7.72 -3.86 -16.77
N SER A 139 7.39 -2.72 -16.21
CA SER A 139 8.05 -1.43 -16.30
C SER A 139 8.76 -1.08 -14.99
N ASP A 140 9.06 0.21 -14.77
CA ASP A 140 9.60 0.71 -13.49
C ASP A 140 8.49 1.36 -12.62
N ASN A 141 7.21 1.26 -13.02
CA ASN A 141 6.05 1.70 -12.23
C ASN A 141 5.21 0.48 -11.83
N GLY A 142 4.26 0.67 -10.90
CA GLY A 142 3.33 -0.40 -10.52
C GLY A 142 2.53 -0.93 -11.72
N ASP A 143 2.66 -2.22 -11.98
CA ASP A 143 2.06 -2.95 -13.08
C ASP A 143 1.07 -4.04 -12.61
N ASP A 144 -0.06 -4.13 -13.33
CA ASP A 144 -1.00 -5.26 -13.20
C ASP A 144 -0.65 -6.34 -14.24
N LEU A 145 0.01 -7.41 -13.80
CA LEU A 145 0.56 -8.46 -14.67
C LEU A 145 -0.31 -9.73 -14.61
N ILE A 146 -0.62 -10.28 -15.80
CA ILE A 146 -1.51 -11.44 -15.96
C ILE A 146 -0.85 -12.47 -16.88
N GLY A 147 -0.68 -13.72 -16.39
CA GLY A 147 -0.16 -14.88 -17.13
C GLY A 147 -1.13 -15.47 -18.17
N GLY A 148 -2.44 -15.25 -17.99
CA GLY A 148 -3.53 -15.81 -18.78
C GLY A 148 -4.05 -17.14 -18.19
N ARG A 149 -5.36 -17.44 -18.28
CA ARG A 149 -5.97 -18.65 -17.67
C ARG A 149 -5.69 -19.95 -18.43
N ASN A 150 -4.42 -20.26 -18.64
CA ASN A 150 -3.97 -21.39 -19.43
C ASN A 150 -3.03 -22.27 -18.61
N THR A 151 -2.33 -23.23 -19.22
CA THR A 151 -1.40 -24.13 -18.50
C THR A 151 0.05 -23.90 -18.92
N GLY A 152 0.34 -22.71 -19.43
CA GLY A 152 1.66 -22.24 -19.78
C GLY A 152 2.59 -22.29 -18.58
N ASN A 153 3.88 -22.38 -18.84
CA ASN A 153 4.89 -22.11 -17.82
C ASN A 153 5.54 -20.79 -18.20
N ASP A 154 5.11 -19.72 -17.54
CA ASP A 154 5.41 -18.36 -17.92
C ASP A 154 6.59 -17.80 -17.14
N LEU A 155 7.27 -16.85 -17.78
CA LEU A 155 8.32 -16.05 -17.17
C LEU A 155 7.79 -14.62 -16.97
N ILE A 156 7.56 -14.22 -15.72
CA ILE A 156 7.06 -12.89 -15.36
C ILE A 156 8.18 -12.12 -14.65
N ASN A 157 8.58 -11.00 -15.24
CA ASN A 157 9.50 -10.04 -14.63
C ASN A 157 8.73 -8.74 -14.41
N ALA A 158 8.40 -8.39 -13.18
CA ALA A 158 7.53 -7.25 -12.91
C ALA A 158 8.28 -5.91 -12.96
N GLY A 159 9.53 -5.88 -12.52
CA GLY A 159 10.44 -4.76 -12.77
C GLY A 159 10.61 -3.90 -11.52
N GLY A 160 10.28 -2.63 -11.60
CA GLY A 160 10.22 -1.75 -10.42
C GLY A 160 8.81 -1.23 -10.24
N GLY A 161 8.45 -0.80 -9.02
CA GLY A 161 7.10 -0.36 -8.71
C GLY A 161 6.47 -1.21 -7.62
N SER A 162 5.16 -1.08 -7.43
CA SER A 162 4.43 -1.98 -6.53
C SER A 162 3.46 -2.77 -7.38
N ASP A 163 3.88 -3.96 -7.76
CA ASP A 163 3.21 -4.73 -8.81
C ASP A 163 2.12 -5.64 -8.25
N TYR A 164 1.19 -5.99 -9.12
CA TYR A 164 0.12 -6.94 -8.82
C TYR A 164 0.12 -8.06 -9.86
N ILE A 165 0.45 -9.27 -9.42
CA ILE A 165 0.84 -10.37 -10.29
C ILE A 165 -0.16 -11.53 -10.13
N LYS A 166 -0.76 -11.94 -11.25
CA LYS A 166 -1.53 -13.18 -11.39
C LYS A 166 -0.82 -14.08 -12.38
N ALA A 167 -0.29 -15.21 -11.89
CA ALA A 167 0.46 -16.14 -12.72
C ALA A 167 -0.43 -17.22 -13.37
N ASP A 168 -1.67 -17.38 -12.87
CA ASP A 168 -2.63 -18.38 -13.32
C ASP A 168 -2.16 -19.82 -13.04
N ALA A 169 -2.52 -20.79 -13.90
CA ALA A 169 -2.14 -22.19 -13.73
C ALA A 169 -0.89 -22.51 -14.54
N GLY A 170 0.05 -23.26 -13.98
CA GLY A 170 1.30 -23.42 -14.69
C GLY A 170 2.42 -23.95 -13.84
N ASN A 171 3.65 -23.72 -14.27
CA ASN A 171 4.81 -23.78 -13.38
C ASN A 171 5.61 -22.54 -13.71
N ASP A 172 5.23 -21.45 -13.09
CA ASP A 172 5.65 -20.13 -13.51
C ASP A 172 6.92 -19.70 -12.78
N THR A 173 7.66 -18.79 -13.39
CA THR A 173 8.83 -18.16 -12.77
C THR A 173 8.57 -16.68 -12.69
N ILE A 174 8.52 -16.15 -11.47
CA ILE A 174 8.04 -14.80 -11.18
C ILE A 174 9.11 -14.05 -10.39
N PHE A 175 9.42 -12.86 -10.86
CA PHE A 175 10.27 -11.88 -10.20
C PHE A 175 9.41 -10.63 -10.02
N GLY A 176 9.11 -10.24 -8.79
CA GLY A 176 8.45 -8.94 -8.52
C GLY A 176 9.45 -7.83 -8.86
N GLY A 177 10.35 -7.54 -7.94
CA GLY A 177 11.54 -6.76 -8.24
C GLY A 177 11.75 -5.68 -7.19
N ASP A 178 11.84 -4.43 -7.61
CA ASP A 178 12.00 -3.30 -6.69
C ASP A 178 10.63 -2.75 -6.27
N GLY A 179 10.32 -2.79 -4.98
CA GLY A 179 9.15 -2.12 -4.40
C GLY A 179 8.30 -3.08 -3.58
N ARG A 180 6.96 -3.02 -3.70
CA ARG A 180 6.05 -3.83 -2.87
C ARG A 180 5.08 -4.62 -3.74
N ASP A 181 5.45 -5.84 -4.04
CA ASP A 181 4.82 -6.66 -5.06
C ASP A 181 3.82 -7.65 -4.45
N THR A 182 2.74 -7.92 -5.17
CA THR A 182 1.66 -8.81 -4.75
C THR A 182 1.58 -10.02 -5.66
N TYR A 183 1.71 -11.21 -5.08
CA TYR A 183 1.28 -12.45 -5.73
C TYR A 183 -0.17 -12.74 -5.36
N SER A 184 -1.05 -12.80 -6.36
CA SER A 184 -2.50 -12.92 -6.19
C SER A 184 -3.04 -14.20 -6.82
N LEU A 185 -3.90 -14.89 -6.07
CA LEU A 185 -4.63 -16.11 -6.48
C LEU A 185 -6.15 -15.86 -6.58
N THR A 186 -6.52 -14.59 -6.70
CA THR A 186 -7.92 -14.13 -6.66
C THR A 186 -8.75 -14.60 -7.85
N GLU A 187 -8.12 -14.91 -8.97
CA GLU A 187 -8.76 -15.43 -10.17
C GLU A 187 -9.54 -16.74 -9.90
N THR A 188 -9.19 -17.46 -8.82
CA THR A 188 -9.93 -18.64 -8.34
C THR A 188 -11.38 -18.36 -7.95
N PHE A 189 -11.77 -17.10 -7.70
CA PHE A 189 -13.16 -16.72 -7.45
C PHE A 189 -14.05 -16.92 -8.69
N TRP A 190 -13.48 -16.78 -9.88
CA TRP A 190 -14.19 -16.90 -11.15
C TRP A 190 -13.76 -18.12 -11.97
N ASP A 191 -12.61 -18.73 -11.65
CA ASP A 191 -12.18 -19.98 -12.27
C ASP A 191 -12.64 -21.21 -11.47
N GLY A 192 -13.55 -21.97 -12.07
CA GLY A 192 -14.05 -23.23 -11.52
C GLY A 192 -13.09 -24.42 -11.61
N THR A 193 -11.97 -24.27 -12.32
CA THR A 193 -11.00 -25.35 -12.54
C THR A 193 -9.98 -25.49 -11.39
N ALA A 194 -9.76 -24.41 -10.63
CA ALA A 194 -9.04 -24.47 -9.37
C ALA A 194 -9.74 -25.46 -8.41
N TYR A 195 -8.97 -26.34 -7.75
CA TYR A 195 -9.54 -27.45 -6.97
C TYR A 195 -8.93 -27.65 -5.57
N ARG A 196 -7.94 -26.83 -5.19
CA ARG A 196 -7.34 -26.84 -3.85
C ARG A 196 -6.94 -25.41 -3.45
N GLY A 197 -6.72 -25.18 -2.17
CA GLY A 197 -6.01 -23.98 -1.73
C GLY A 197 -4.52 -24.07 -2.04
N ALA A 198 -3.91 -22.91 -2.22
CA ALA A 198 -2.51 -22.75 -2.56
C ALA A 198 -1.61 -23.00 -1.35
N ILE A 199 -0.37 -23.41 -1.63
CA ILE A 199 0.69 -23.50 -0.63
C ILE A 199 1.82 -22.58 -1.08
N VAL A 200 1.95 -21.43 -0.40
CA VAL A 200 2.95 -20.38 -0.71
C VAL A 200 4.05 -20.43 0.34
N ASN A 201 5.30 -20.43 -0.09
CA ASN A 201 6.45 -20.30 0.80
C ASN A 201 7.45 -19.26 0.26
N LEU A 202 7.40 -18.05 0.84
CA LEU A 202 8.24 -16.92 0.43
C LEU A 202 9.71 -17.17 0.75
N GLY A 203 10.03 -17.76 1.92
CA GLY A 203 11.42 -18.06 2.30
C GLY A 203 12.14 -19.06 1.39
N THR A 204 11.41 -19.97 0.73
CA THR A 204 11.97 -20.88 -0.28
C THR A 204 11.75 -20.41 -1.72
N GLY A 205 10.90 -19.42 -1.93
CA GLY A 205 10.48 -18.96 -3.25
C GLY A 205 9.69 -20.01 -4.03
N VAL A 206 8.92 -20.87 -3.36
CA VAL A 206 8.15 -21.95 -4.02
C VAL A 206 6.67 -21.81 -3.69
N VAL A 207 5.85 -21.82 -4.75
CA VAL A 207 4.39 -21.86 -4.64
C VAL A 207 3.87 -23.12 -5.26
N THR A 208 2.81 -23.65 -4.69
CA THR A 208 2.02 -24.75 -5.23
C THR A 208 0.61 -24.19 -5.40
N ASP A 209 0.29 -23.77 -6.61
CA ASP A 209 -0.91 -22.96 -6.95
C ASP A 209 -2.24 -23.71 -6.69
N SER A 210 -3.35 -23.06 -7.01
CA SER A 210 -4.70 -23.63 -6.83
C SER A 210 -5.10 -24.68 -7.90
N TRP A 211 -4.29 -24.89 -8.95
CA TRP A 211 -4.52 -25.82 -10.07
C TRP A 211 -3.58 -27.03 -10.08
N GLY A 212 -2.60 -27.12 -9.19
CA GLY A 212 -1.65 -28.24 -9.16
C GLY A 212 -0.21 -27.87 -9.49
N GLY A 213 -0.01 -26.71 -10.12
CA GLY A 213 1.24 -26.15 -10.56
C GLY A 213 2.25 -25.91 -9.46
N THR A 214 3.51 -25.70 -9.85
CA THR A 214 4.61 -25.34 -8.96
C THR A 214 5.36 -24.14 -9.50
N ASP A 215 5.14 -22.98 -8.89
CA ASP A 215 5.77 -21.74 -9.31
C ASP A 215 7.02 -21.48 -8.48
N THR A 216 7.95 -20.75 -9.09
CA THR A 216 9.12 -20.17 -8.43
C THR A 216 8.93 -18.66 -8.35
N ILE A 217 8.95 -18.11 -7.15
CA ILE A 217 8.74 -16.68 -6.88
C ILE A 217 9.95 -16.06 -6.18
N SER A 218 10.19 -14.77 -6.40
CA SER A 218 11.17 -13.97 -5.66
C SER A 218 10.77 -12.50 -5.67
N SER A 219 11.22 -11.74 -4.66
CA SER A 219 10.83 -10.34 -4.44
C SER A 219 9.30 -10.19 -4.43
N ILE A 220 8.64 -10.86 -3.49
CA ILE A 220 7.20 -10.78 -3.28
C ILE A 220 6.97 -10.53 -1.79
N GLU A 221 6.38 -9.38 -1.47
CA GLU A 221 6.16 -8.94 -0.09
C GLU A 221 4.68 -9.10 0.32
N ARG A 222 3.78 -9.28 -0.66
CA ARG A 222 2.34 -9.46 -0.40
C ARG A 222 1.80 -10.72 -1.06
N VAL A 223 0.99 -11.46 -0.32
CA VAL A 223 0.28 -12.64 -0.83
C VAL A 223 -1.21 -12.44 -0.62
N GLN A 224 -1.97 -12.56 -1.72
CA GLN A 224 -3.41 -12.60 -1.70
C GLN A 224 -3.90 -13.99 -2.10
N GLY A 225 -4.64 -14.61 -1.18
CA GLY A 225 -5.09 -15.99 -1.27
C GLY A 225 -6.17 -16.26 -2.30
N SER A 226 -6.58 -17.50 -2.32
CA SER A 226 -7.64 -18.05 -3.15
C SER A 226 -8.99 -18.01 -2.42
N ARG A 227 -10.03 -18.56 -3.04
CA ARG A 227 -11.32 -18.80 -2.39
C ARG A 227 -11.36 -20.06 -1.50
N MET A 228 -10.22 -20.70 -1.26
CA MET A 228 -10.10 -22.01 -0.61
C MET A 228 -9.11 -21.94 0.56
N ALA A 229 -9.07 -23.00 1.38
CA ALA A 229 -8.16 -23.08 2.52
C ALA A 229 -6.69 -23.14 2.07
N ASP A 230 -6.00 -22.02 2.18
CA ASP A 230 -4.63 -21.81 1.78
C ASP A 230 -3.63 -22.05 2.92
N ARG A 231 -2.36 -22.16 2.54
CA ARG A 231 -1.25 -22.26 3.49
C ARG A 231 -0.11 -21.34 3.08
N PHE A 232 0.18 -20.34 3.90
CA PHE A 232 1.27 -19.41 3.69
C PHE A 232 2.40 -19.62 4.69
N THR A 233 3.62 -19.40 4.24
CA THR A 233 4.83 -19.34 5.06
C THR A 233 5.68 -18.21 4.52
N GLY A 234 5.83 -17.13 5.27
CA GLY A 234 6.69 -16.02 4.88
C GLY A 234 8.17 -16.32 5.13
N SER A 235 8.97 -15.27 5.14
CA SER A 235 10.43 -15.31 5.14
C SER A 235 11.01 -14.74 6.44
N ALA A 236 12.09 -13.97 6.34
CA ALA A 236 12.66 -13.20 7.44
C ALA A 236 12.49 -11.68 7.22
N GLU A 237 11.84 -11.29 6.12
CA GLU A 237 11.50 -9.91 5.77
C GLU A 237 10.05 -9.62 6.19
N ASP A 238 9.62 -8.37 6.07
CA ASP A 238 8.29 -7.94 6.52
C ASP A 238 7.24 -8.18 5.42
N GLU A 239 6.29 -9.10 5.65
CA GLU A 239 5.31 -9.49 4.65
C GLU A 239 3.86 -9.23 5.04
N GLN A 240 2.97 -9.24 4.05
CA GLN A 240 1.55 -9.01 4.25
C GLN A 240 0.70 -10.11 3.61
N PHE A 241 -0.17 -10.72 4.40
CA PHE A 241 -0.98 -11.85 4.00
C PHE A 241 -2.47 -11.53 4.04
N MET A 242 -3.17 -11.89 2.97
CA MET A 242 -4.63 -11.83 2.89
C MET A 242 -5.13 -13.22 2.52
N GLY A 243 -5.71 -13.93 3.48
CA GLY A 243 -6.25 -15.29 3.26
C GLY A 243 -7.48 -15.31 2.36
N LEU A 244 -8.28 -14.24 2.40
CA LEU A 244 -9.60 -14.12 1.78
C LEU A 244 -10.58 -15.14 2.34
N ARG A 245 -10.98 -16.15 1.56
CA ARG A 245 -12.00 -17.12 1.96
C ARG A 245 -11.35 -18.46 2.12
N GLY A 246 -11.54 -19.10 3.26
CA GLY A 246 -10.91 -20.39 3.48
C GLY A 246 -10.66 -20.57 4.95
N ASN A 247 -10.28 -21.78 5.36
CA ASN A 247 -9.73 -21.93 6.70
C ASN A 247 -8.22 -21.94 6.55
N ASP A 248 -7.62 -20.75 6.55
CA ASP A 248 -6.26 -20.59 6.10
C ASP A 248 -5.26 -20.90 7.21
N THR A 249 -4.02 -21.17 6.82
CA THR A 249 -2.91 -21.29 7.78
C THR A 249 -1.80 -20.37 7.36
N ILE A 250 -1.61 -19.30 8.12
CA ILE A 250 -0.66 -18.24 7.84
C ILE A 250 0.43 -18.28 8.92
N ASN A 251 1.67 -18.38 8.47
CA ASN A 251 2.84 -18.24 9.31
C ASN A 251 3.72 -17.14 8.71
N GLY A 252 3.85 -15.99 9.37
CA GLY A 252 4.65 -14.88 8.85
C GLY A 252 6.11 -15.27 8.77
N GLY A 253 6.72 -15.64 9.89
CA GLY A 253 8.08 -16.17 9.88
C GLY A 253 8.95 -15.40 10.85
N GLY A 254 9.90 -14.63 10.35
CA GLY A 254 10.49 -13.54 11.11
C GLY A 254 10.38 -12.26 10.30
N GLY A 255 10.69 -11.12 10.91
CA GLY A 255 10.28 -9.82 10.37
C GLY A 255 9.03 -9.34 11.13
N ASP A 256 8.48 -8.21 10.68
CA ASP A 256 7.23 -7.64 11.17
C ASP A 256 6.10 -7.97 10.17
N ASP A 257 5.44 -9.11 10.39
CA ASP A 257 4.47 -9.66 9.44
C ASP A 257 3.03 -9.24 9.75
N TRP A 258 2.24 -8.98 8.72
CA TRP A 258 0.87 -8.50 8.83
C TRP A 258 -0.15 -9.46 8.23
N VAL A 259 -1.25 -9.69 8.95
CA VAL A 259 -2.48 -10.25 8.37
C VAL A 259 -3.49 -9.12 8.10
N ARG A 260 -4.18 -9.22 6.96
CA ARG A 260 -5.09 -8.19 6.48
C ARG A 260 -6.45 -8.73 6.10
N TYR A 261 -7.49 -8.07 6.61
CA TYR A 261 -8.90 -8.38 6.33
C TYR A 261 -9.66 -7.19 5.72
N ASP A 262 -9.03 -6.02 5.60
CA ASP A 262 -9.63 -4.76 5.14
C ASP A 262 -10.29 -4.86 3.77
N ARG A 263 -9.71 -5.67 2.87
CA ARG A 263 -10.22 -5.86 1.51
C ARG A 263 -11.07 -7.11 1.32
N ASP A 264 -11.40 -7.86 2.36
CA ASP A 264 -12.28 -9.04 2.23
C ASP A 264 -13.62 -8.69 1.55
N HIS A 265 -14.12 -7.47 1.81
CA HIS A 265 -15.37 -6.96 1.26
C HIS A 265 -15.37 -6.85 -0.27
N GLU A 266 -14.22 -6.60 -0.88
CA GLU A 266 -14.04 -6.55 -2.35
C GLU A 266 -14.31 -7.92 -2.99
N TRP A 267 -14.15 -8.99 -2.22
CA TRP A 267 -14.29 -10.38 -2.64
C TRP A 267 -15.58 -11.03 -2.15
N GLY A 268 -16.34 -10.34 -1.29
CA GLY A 268 -17.63 -10.77 -0.75
C GLY A 268 -17.63 -11.14 0.73
N GLY A 269 -16.51 -10.98 1.44
CA GLY A 269 -16.41 -11.14 2.89
C GLY A 269 -16.90 -9.87 3.61
N MET A 270 -18.14 -9.89 4.10
CA MET A 270 -18.80 -8.71 4.67
C MET A 270 -18.91 -8.73 6.20
N LEU A 271 -18.36 -9.75 6.87
CA LEU A 271 -18.42 -9.88 8.32
C LEU A 271 -17.26 -9.13 8.98
N ALA A 272 -17.49 -8.67 10.20
CA ALA A 272 -16.42 -8.23 11.09
C ALA A 272 -15.57 -9.43 11.54
N VAL A 273 -14.30 -9.18 11.82
CA VAL A 273 -13.32 -10.20 12.20
C VAL A 273 -13.17 -10.34 13.71
N ASN A 274 -12.74 -11.53 14.11
CA ASN A 274 -12.29 -11.81 15.47
C ASN A 274 -10.91 -12.45 15.41
N VAL A 275 -9.87 -11.66 15.66
CA VAL A 275 -8.47 -12.06 15.58
C VAL A 275 -7.91 -12.20 16.99
N ASN A 276 -7.28 -13.34 17.28
CA ASN A 276 -6.61 -13.59 18.54
C ASN A 276 -5.25 -14.24 18.32
N LEU A 277 -4.21 -13.39 18.28
CA LEU A 277 -2.83 -13.78 18.09
C LEU A 277 -2.30 -14.63 19.25
N ALA A 278 -2.76 -14.41 20.48
CA ALA A 278 -2.38 -15.23 21.63
C ALA A 278 -2.81 -16.70 21.49
N THR A 279 -3.95 -16.96 20.83
CA THR A 279 -4.42 -18.32 20.50
C THR A 279 -4.00 -18.80 19.12
N GLY A 280 -3.53 -17.89 18.26
CA GLY A 280 -3.23 -18.15 16.86
C GLY A 280 -4.47 -18.48 16.04
N LEU A 281 -5.63 -17.91 16.37
CA LEU A 281 -6.90 -18.14 15.66
C LEU A 281 -7.52 -16.82 15.23
N ALA A 282 -8.06 -16.78 14.02
CA ALA A 282 -8.88 -15.68 13.54
C ALA A 282 -10.18 -16.21 12.91
N THR A 283 -11.27 -15.46 13.06
CA THR A 283 -12.47 -15.61 12.23
C THR A 283 -12.50 -14.47 11.24
N ASP A 284 -12.44 -14.80 9.94
CA ASP A 284 -12.31 -13.85 8.83
C ASP A 284 -13.64 -13.19 8.43
N GLY A 285 -13.61 -12.33 7.40
CA GLY A 285 -14.78 -11.64 6.86
C GLY A 285 -15.84 -12.57 6.22
N TRP A 286 -15.54 -13.86 6.08
CA TRP A 286 -16.44 -14.91 5.59
C TRP A 286 -17.04 -15.77 6.70
N GLY A 287 -16.56 -15.62 7.93
CA GLY A 287 -16.94 -16.45 9.08
C GLY A 287 -16.23 -17.81 9.10
N ASN A 288 -15.18 -17.96 8.30
CA ASN A 288 -14.27 -19.10 8.34
C ASN A 288 -13.29 -18.96 9.52
N THR A 289 -12.38 -19.93 9.70
CA THR A 289 -11.43 -19.90 10.81
C THR A 289 -10.00 -20.17 10.35
N ASP A 290 -9.16 -19.16 10.50
CA ASP A 290 -7.75 -19.18 10.15
C ASP A 290 -6.89 -19.57 11.35
N ARG A 291 -5.69 -20.05 11.04
CA ARG A 291 -4.61 -20.29 12.00
C ARG A 291 -3.45 -19.36 11.71
N LEU A 292 -3.09 -18.56 12.69
CA LEU A 292 -2.05 -17.54 12.62
C LEU A 292 -0.89 -17.90 13.55
N SER A 293 0.34 -17.65 13.11
CA SER A 293 1.54 -17.77 13.93
C SER A 293 2.63 -16.84 13.41
N ASN A 294 3.46 -16.27 14.29
CA ASN A 294 4.49 -15.28 13.91
C ASN A 294 3.87 -14.18 13.05
N ILE A 295 2.91 -13.48 13.64
CA ILE A 295 2.21 -12.34 13.05
C ILE A 295 2.25 -11.25 14.11
N GLU A 296 2.73 -10.09 13.71
CA GLU A 296 2.99 -8.93 14.56
C GLU A 296 1.94 -7.85 14.30
N GLY A 297 1.38 -7.81 13.08
CA GLY A 297 0.41 -6.80 12.65
C GLY A 297 -0.96 -7.38 12.24
N VAL A 298 -2.03 -6.65 12.54
CA VAL A 298 -3.40 -6.98 12.10
C VAL A 298 -4.09 -5.74 11.56
N ILE A 299 -4.67 -5.85 10.36
CA ILE A 299 -5.63 -4.86 9.84
C ILE A 299 -7.01 -5.51 9.83
N GLY A 300 -7.96 -4.86 10.52
CA GLY A 300 -9.37 -5.22 10.58
C GLY A 300 -10.12 -4.95 9.27
N THR A 301 -11.44 -4.97 9.37
CA THR A 301 -12.42 -4.73 8.31
C THR A 301 -13.04 -3.34 8.50
N ALA A 302 -14.13 -3.06 7.78
CA ALA A 302 -14.99 -1.91 8.08
C ALA A 302 -16.11 -2.25 9.11
N GLY A 303 -16.05 -3.43 9.71
CA GLY A 303 -17.01 -3.93 10.69
C GLY A 303 -16.52 -3.75 12.12
N ASN A 304 -17.37 -4.09 13.09
CA ASN A 304 -17.00 -4.01 14.51
C ASN A 304 -16.09 -5.19 14.90
N ASP A 305 -14.79 -4.97 14.88
CA ASP A 305 -13.80 -6.02 15.02
C ASP A 305 -13.38 -6.28 16.46
N VAL A 306 -12.86 -7.48 16.70
CA VAL A 306 -12.20 -7.84 17.95
C VAL A 306 -10.77 -8.25 17.62
N LEU A 307 -9.80 -7.44 18.00
CA LEU A 307 -8.39 -7.66 17.71
C LEU A 307 -7.62 -7.86 19.02
N ILE A 308 -7.04 -9.04 19.21
CA ILE A 308 -6.34 -9.41 20.44
C ILE A 308 -4.92 -9.85 20.09
N GLY A 309 -3.94 -9.13 20.64
CA GLY A 309 -2.53 -9.45 20.52
C GLY A 309 -2.08 -10.57 21.44
N ASN A 310 -0.77 -10.78 21.44
CA ASN A 310 -0.09 -11.84 22.16
C ASN A 310 0.81 -11.25 23.29
N ALA A 311 2.01 -11.79 23.47
CA ALA A 311 2.96 -11.33 24.48
C ALA A 311 4.18 -10.62 23.88
N ALA A 312 4.26 -10.57 22.55
CA ALA A 312 5.19 -9.78 21.77
C ALA A 312 4.53 -8.44 21.41
N ASP A 313 5.34 -7.51 20.94
CA ASP A 313 4.91 -6.19 20.49
C ASP A 313 4.01 -6.36 19.25
N ASN A 314 2.77 -5.87 19.32
CA ASN A 314 1.81 -6.00 18.23
C ASN A 314 1.28 -4.64 17.76
N THR A 315 0.99 -4.57 16.45
CA THR A 315 0.41 -3.39 15.81
C THR A 315 -0.99 -3.71 15.27
N PHE A 316 -1.93 -2.80 15.50
CA PHE A 316 -3.31 -2.95 15.05
C PHE A 316 -3.76 -1.73 14.26
N ALA A 317 -4.46 -1.96 13.15
CA ALA A 317 -5.35 -0.97 12.54
C ALA A 317 -6.77 -1.53 12.58
N GLY A 318 -7.68 -0.83 13.28
CA GLY A 318 -9.08 -1.26 13.43
C GLY A 318 -9.85 -1.16 12.12
N GLY A 319 -9.66 -0.06 11.40
CA GLY A 319 -10.48 0.29 10.24
C GLY A 319 -11.74 1.04 10.65
N GLU A 320 -12.77 1.01 9.81
CA GLU A 320 -14.07 1.56 10.21
C GLU A 320 -14.78 0.61 11.18
N GLY A 321 -15.66 1.15 12.02
CA GLY A 321 -16.51 0.33 12.89
C GLY A 321 -16.34 0.70 14.35
N VAL A 322 -16.87 -0.14 15.24
CA VAL A 322 -16.67 -0.01 16.68
C VAL A 322 -15.86 -1.20 17.17
N ASP A 323 -14.58 -0.99 17.35
CA ASP A 323 -13.61 -2.06 17.59
C ASP A 323 -13.27 -2.26 19.07
N ASP A 324 -12.87 -3.49 19.40
CA ASP A 324 -12.30 -3.90 20.67
C ASP A 324 -10.89 -4.42 20.47
N ILE A 325 -9.90 -3.55 20.69
CA ILE A 325 -8.48 -3.81 20.48
C ILE A 325 -7.78 -4.01 21.83
N ARG A 326 -7.06 -5.12 21.96
CA ARG A 326 -6.33 -5.48 23.17
C ARG A 326 -4.93 -5.96 22.83
N GLY A 327 -3.92 -5.15 23.09
CA GLY A 327 -2.53 -5.48 22.74
C GLY A 327 -2.02 -6.70 23.51
N GLY A 328 -2.11 -6.64 24.84
CA GLY A 328 -1.78 -7.77 25.70
C GLY A 328 -0.56 -7.45 26.54
N ALA A 329 0.52 -8.21 26.37
CA ALA A 329 1.81 -7.88 26.95
C ALA A 329 2.79 -7.60 25.82
N GLY A 330 3.81 -6.79 26.10
CA GLY A 330 4.64 -6.22 25.04
C GLY A 330 4.48 -4.71 25.05
N ARG A 331 5.00 -4.06 24.02
CA ARG A 331 4.73 -2.68 23.65
C ARG A 331 3.82 -2.73 22.43
N ASP A 332 2.56 -2.43 22.64
CA ASP A 332 1.53 -2.58 21.61
C ASP A 332 1.10 -1.22 21.05
N ALA A 333 0.82 -1.20 19.76
CA ALA A 333 0.54 0.01 19.00
C ALA A 333 -0.80 -0.05 18.26
N VAL A 334 -1.45 1.11 18.13
CA VAL A 334 -2.59 1.30 17.24
C VAL A 334 -2.24 2.35 16.20
N ASP A 335 -2.46 2.00 14.94
CA ASP A 335 -2.21 2.83 13.76
C ASP A 335 -3.53 3.34 13.19
N PHE A 336 -3.73 4.66 13.20
CA PHE A 336 -4.89 5.35 12.62
C PHE A 336 -4.59 5.93 11.23
N TRP A 337 -3.44 5.65 10.62
CA TRP A 337 -3.06 6.20 9.32
C TRP A 337 -4.06 5.92 8.20
N GLN A 338 -4.82 4.83 8.28
CA GLN A 338 -5.84 4.51 7.26
C GLN A 338 -7.17 5.26 7.47
N ASP A 339 -7.35 5.92 8.62
CA ASP A 339 -8.64 6.47 9.09
C ASP A 339 -8.81 7.96 8.72
N ASN A 340 -8.36 8.33 7.52
CA ASN A 340 -8.13 9.71 7.09
C ASN A 340 -9.39 10.50 6.64
N VAL A 341 -10.59 10.05 6.97
CA VAL A 341 -11.79 10.43 6.22
C VAL A 341 -12.48 11.69 6.74
N GLU A 342 -12.85 11.77 8.03
CA GLU A 342 -13.70 12.88 8.53
C GLU A 342 -12.99 13.85 9.50
N SER A 343 -12.10 13.36 10.35
CA SER A 343 -11.43 14.14 11.41
C SER A 343 -10.18 13.42 11.94
N GLY A 344 -9.36 14.09 12.74
CA GLY A 344 -8.25 13.41 13.42
C GLY A 344 -8.73 12.56 14.60
N ALA A 345 -7.90 11.60 14.97
CA ALA A 345 -8.14 10.64 16.03
C ALA A 345 -8.07 11.32 17.41
N VAL A 346 -8.99 10.95 18.30
CA VAL A 346 -9.10 11.48 19.67
C VAL A 346 -9.05 10.32 20.65
N VAL A 347 -7.87 10.11 21.25
CA VAL A 347 -7.58 8.97 22.11
C VAL A 347 -7.18 9.43 23.50
N ASN A 348 -7.69 8.74 24.53
CA ASN A 348 -7.27 8.92 25.91
C ASN A 348 -7.12 7.55 26.59
N LEU A 349 -5.87 7.09 26.67
CA LEU A 349 -5.47 5.81 27.23
C LEU A 349 -5.60 5.76 28.77
N ALA A 350 -5.66 6.91 29.45
CA ALA A 350 -5.92 6.97 30.90
C ALA A 350 -7.37 6.60 31.28
N ARG A 351 -8.26 6.43 30.29
CA ARG A 351 -9.65 5.98 30.52
C ARG A 351 -9.69 4.47 30.73
N THR A 352 -10.67 4.02 31.50
CA THR A 352 -10.92 2.59 31.75
C THR A 352 -11.84 1.94 30.70
N SER A 353 -12.45 2.73 29.82
CA SER A 353 -13.33 2.28 28.73
C SER A 353 -13.62 3.42 27.76
N GLY A 354 -13.77 3.12 26.46
CA GLY A 354 -13.98 4.12 25.43
C GLY A 354 -12.79 5.07 25.38
N GLN A 355 -11.59 4.49 25.23
CA GLN A 355 -10.32 5.18 25.16
C GLN A 355 -10.26 6.01 23.88
N VAL A 356 -10.72 5.45 22.76
CA VAL A 356 -10.94 6.23 21.54
C VAL A 356 -12.33 6.87 21.63
N ARG A 357 -12.38 8.17 21.34
CA ARG A 357 -13.62 8.95 21.30
C ARG A 357 -14.03 9.33 19.89
N ASN A 358 -13.10 9.16 18.97
CA ASN A 358 -13.18 9.35 17.54
C ASN A 358 -11.92 8.73 16.96
N ASP A 359 -12.04 7.70 16.16
CA ASP A 359 -10.99 7.06 15.35
C ASP A 359 -10.68 7.83 14.06
N GLY A 360 -11.54 8.80 13.69
CA GLY A 360 -11.50 9.48 12.40
C GLY A 360 -12.80 9.33 11.62
N PHE A 361 -13.64 8.36 12.00
CA PHE A 361 -14.97 8.06 11.46
C PHE A 361 -16.12 8.41 12.42
N GLY A 362 -15.81 9.00 13.58
CA GLY A 362 -16.79 9.43 14.57
C GLY A 362 -17.29 8.31 15.50
N ASN A 363 -16.63 7.15 15.51
CA ASN A 363 -16.97 6.02 16.35
C ASN A 363 -16.24 6.09 17.71
N ILE A 364 -16.54 5.13 18.60
CA ILE A 364 -15.96 5.04 19.95
C ILE A 364 -15.50 3.60 20.17
N GLU A 365 -14.19 3.40 20.14
CA GLU A 365 -13.53 2.10 20.22
C GLU A 365 -13.04 1.87 21.66
N THR A 366 -12.80 0.60 22.00
CA THR A 366 -12.18 0.22 23.27
C THR A 366 -10.75 -0.27 23.03
N LEU A 367 -9.79 0.43 23.63
CA LEU A 367 -8.38 0.01 23.65
C LEU A 367 -8.02 -0.51 25.04
N SER A 368 -7.16 -1.51 25.12
CA SER A 368 -6.57 -1.91 26.39
C SER A 368 -5.18 -2.49 26.20
N SER A 369 -4.27 -2.19 27.14
CA SER A 369 -2.86 -2.58 27.04
C SER A 369 -2.27 -2.15 25.69
N ILE A 370 -2.37 -0.85 25.43
CA ILE A 370 -1.82 -0.16 24.27
C ILE A 370 -0.96 0.95 24.84
N GLU A 371 0.26 1.06 24.33
CA GLU A 371 1.24 2.06 24.75
C GLU A 371 1.45 3.09 23.63
N ASP A 372 1.36 2.66 22.38
CA ASP A 372 1.80 3.46 21.23
C ASP A 372 0.64 3.80 20.29
N LEU A 373 0.66 5.02 19.76
CA LEU A 373 -0.37 5.53 18.85
C LEU A 373 0.29 6.26 17.68
N TRP A 374 -0.09 5.87 16.47
CA TRP A 374 0.21 6.60 15.23
C TRP A 374 -1.04 7.33 14.73
N GLY A 375 -0.87 8.62 14.46
CA GLY A 375 -1.90 9.56 14.07
C GLY A 375 -2.42 9.42 12.65
N THR A 376 -3.42 10.23 12.37
CA THR A 376 -3.96 10.44 11.03
C THR A 376 -3.19 11.57 10.33
N TRP A 377 -3.58 11.97 9.12
CA TRP A 377 -3.06 13.19 8.46
C TRP A 377 -3.81 14.46 8.88
N ARG A 378 -4.56 14.39 9.97
CA ARG A 378 -5.42 15.46 10.47
C ARG A 378 -5.04 15.75 11.92
N ALA A 379 -5.53 16.88 12.43
CA ALA A 379 -5.29 17.28 13.80
C ALA A 379 -5.84 16.24 14.81
N ASP A 380 -4.93 15.51 15.43
CA ASP A 380 -5.16 14.45 16.39
C ASP A 380 -5.09 14.98 17.83
N SER A 381 -5.68 14.24 18.77
CA SER A 381 -5.59 14.51 20.20
C SER A 381 -5.38 13.24 20.99
N PHE A 382 -4.14 13.02 21.44
CA PHE A 382 -3.75 11.87 22.24
C PHE A 382 -3.45 12.24 23.68
N THR A 383 -3.88 11.38 24.60
CA THR A 383 -3.55 11.44 26.02
C THR A 383 -3.15 10.05 26.47
N GLY A 384 -1.94 9.89 26.98
CA GLY A 384 -1.42 8.63 27.48
C GLY A 384 -1.89 8.33 28.89
N ASN A 385 -1.25 7.35 29.51
CA ASN A 385 -1.63 6.81 30.80
C ASN A 385 -0.49 6.96 31.82
N ALA A 386 -0.17 5.92 32.58
CA ALA A 386 0.91 5.91 33.56
C ALA A 386 2.07 4.98 33.17
N ALA A 387 1.99 4.41 31.97
CA ALA A 387 3.05 3.64 31.32
C ALA A 387 3.77 4.55 30.31
N ASN A 388 4.96 4.14 29.91
CA ASN A 388 5.74 4.85 28.90
C ASN A 388 5.04 4.76 27.53
N ASN A 389 4.46 5.86 27.07
CA ASN A 389 3.73 5.97 25.82
C ASN A 389 4.62 6.51 24.69
N SER A 390 4.44 6.03 23.45
CA SER A 390 5.05 6.63 22.26
C SER A 390 3.98 7.10 21.29
N PHE A 391 3.89 8.41 21.07
CA PHE A 391 2.89 9.01 20.19
C PHE A 391 3.55 9.70 19.00
N TYR A 392 2.99 9.45 17.82
CA TYR A 392 3.36 10.10 16.58
C TYR A 392 2.12 10.75 15.96
N GLY A 393 2.08 12.08 15.87
CA GLY A 393 0.93 12.84 15.34
C GLY A 393 0.84 12.88 13.81
N ASP A 394 1.90 12.47 13.12
CA ASP A 394 2.05 12.57 11.66
C ASP A 394 1.81 13.96 11.05
N GLN A 395 0.69 14.23 10.36
CA GLN A 395 0.41 15.55 9.80
C GLN A 395 -0.76 16.17 10.53
N GLY A 396 -0.71 17.46 10.82
CA GLY A 396 -1.84 18.06 11.49
C GLY A 396 -1.48 19.28 12.29
N ALA A 397 -2.26 19.50 13.33
CA ALA A 397 -1.96 20.47 14.37
C ALA A 397 -2.36 19.79 15.67
N ASP A 398 -1.47 18.91 16.10
CA ASP A 398 -1.79 17.81 16.99
C ASP A 398 -1.70 18.24 18.45
N THR A 399 -2.42 17.55 19.32
CA THR A 399 -2.34 17.73 20.76
C THR A 399 -1.95 16.41 21.38
N LEU A 400 -0.69 16.28 21.77
CA LEU A 400 -0.14 15.06 22.36
C LEU A 400 0.19 15.31 23.83
N SER A 401 -0.28 14.42 24.71
CA SER A 401 0.02 14.46 26.14
C SER A 401 0.45 13.07 26.60
N GLY A 402 1.69 12.91 27.04
CA GLY A 402 2.24 11.62 27.50
C GLY A 402 1.56 11.14 28.78
N GLY A 403 1.62 11.95 29.84
CA GLY A 403 0.93 11.66 31.10
C GLY A 403 1.91 11.41 32.23
N ALA A 404 2.10 10.16 32.63
CA ALA A 404 3.15 9.78 33.56
C ALA A 404 3.89 8.58 33.00
N GLY A 405 5.16 8.42 33.36
CA GLY A 405 6.06 7.49 32.69
C GLY A 405 7.03 8.24 31.78
N ASP A 406 8.04 7.54 31.29
CA ASP A 406 9.01 8.17 30.38
C ASP A 406 8.44 8.12 28.96
N ASP A 407 7.81 9.21 28.51
CA ASP A 407 7.03 9.25 27.27
C ASP A 407 7.87 9.75 26.08
N THR A 408 7.54 9.31 24.86
CA THR A 408 8.13 9.79 23.61
C THR A 408 7.05 10.42 22.73
N LEU A 409 7.18 11.71 22.45
CA LEU A 409 6.18 12.49 21.72
C LEU A 409 6.80 13.09 20.45
N ASN A 410 6.29 12.67 19.30
CA ASN A 410 6.61 13.24 18.01
C ASN A 410 5.36 13.93 17.45
N GLY A 411 5.39 15.26 17.35
CA GLY A 411 4.29 16.05 16.81
C GLY A 411 4.09 15.83 15.30
N GLY A 412 5.16 15.46 14.59
CA GLY A 412 5.14 15.36 13.14
C GLY A 412 5.13 16.74 12.46
N ALA A 413 4.50 16.81 11.30
CA ALA A 413 4.36 18.03 10.52
C ALA A 413 3.15 18.83 10.98
N GLY A 414 3.38 20.01 11.53
CA GLY A 414 2.26 20.77 12.07
C GLY A 414 2.67 21.95 12.90
N ARG A 415 1.74 22.44 13.71
CA ARG A 415 2.05 23.30 14.84
C ARG A 415 1.44 22.67 16.05
N ASP A 416 2.22 21.83 16.69
CA ASP A 416 1.68 20.86 17.61
C ASP A 416 1.77 21.37 19.03
N ARG A 417 0.94 20.81 19.91
CA ARG A 417 0.96 21.10 21.32
C ARG A 417 1.32 19.83 22.08
N LEU A 418 2.52 19.83 22.62
CA LEU A 418 3.11 18.67 23.27
C LEU A 418 3.19 18.90 24.79
N VAL A 419 2.84 17.88 25.55
CA VAL A 419 2.87 17.87 27.02
C VAL A 419 3.49 16.55 27.45
N GLY A 420 4.69 16.56 27.98
CA GLY A 420 5.37 15.33 28.41
C GLY A 420 4.63 14.72 29.60
N GLY A 421 4.50 15.52 30.66
CA GLY A 421 3.83 15.17 31.88
C GLY A 421 4.81 15.02 33.03
N ALA A 422 4.77 13.85 33.69
CA ALA A 422 5.67 13.54 34.79
C ALA A 422 6.69 12.49 34.35
N ASP A 423 7.86 12.53 35.00
CA ASP A 423 9.02 11.68 34.71
C ASP A 423 9.83 12.21 33.51
N ALA A 424 10.64 11.38 32.84
CA ALA A 424 11.62 11.87 31.86
C ALA A 424 11.14 11.67 30.43
N ASP A 425 10.70 12.77 29.80
CA ASP A 425 10.06 12.71 28.49
C ASP A 425 11.01 13.08 27.34
N VAL A 426 10.71 12.58 26.15
CA VAL A 426 11.44 12.86 24.91
C VAL A 426 10.50 13.49 23.89
N PHE A 427 10.84 14.69 23.42
CA PHE A 427 10.16 15.36 22.32
C PHE A 427 10.99 15.23 21.04
N VAL A 428 10.45 14.56 20.02
CA VAL A 428 11.19 14.17 18.80
C VAL A 428 10.88 15.13 17.66
N PHE A 429 11.93 15.50 16.92
CA PHE A 429 11.88 16.35 15.72
C PHE A 429 12.66 15.66 14.59
N ASP A 430 11.94 14.97 13.71
CA ASP A 430 12.48 14.12 12.62
C ASP A 430 11.70 14.20 11.29
N SER A 431 10.91 15.27 11.14
CA SER A 431 10.02 15.49 10.00
C SER A 431 10.27 16.85 9.31
N TRP A 432 11.50 17.39 9.36
CA TRP A 432 11.81 18.68 8.71
C TRP A 432 11.92 18.53 7.19
N ASP A 433 10.95 19.04 6.44
CA ASP A 433 11.03 19.10 4.98
C ASP A 433 11.63 20.43 4.45
N GLY A 434 11.99 21.36 5.34
CA GLY A 434 12.47 22.70 4.97
C GLY A 434 11.40 23.67 4.48
N SER A 435 10.13 23.26 4.44
CA SER A 435 9.00 24.04 3.92
C SER A 435 8.10 24.61 5.03
N ASN A 436 8.10 24.02 6.23
CA ASN A 436 7.34 24.51 7.38
C ASN A 436 8.20 24.56 8.66
N PRO A 437 8.24 25.68 9.42
CA PRO A 437 8.90 25.70 10.72
C PRO A 437 8.17 24.81 11.73
N PHE A 438 8.87 23.79 12.29
CA PHE A 438 8.66 23.21 13.61
C PHE A 438 8.22 24.34 14.54
N GLY A 439 6.91 24.39 14.77
CA GLY A 439 6.23 25.50 15.41
C GLY A 439 5.66 25.09 16.74
N ASP A 440 6.17 23.98 17.26
CA ASP A 440 5.49 23.23 18.29
C ASP A 440 5.62 23.94 19.61
N THR A 441 4.63 23.75 20.45
CA THR A 441 4.57 24.30 21.79
C THR A 441 4.63 23.18 22.78
N ILE A 442 5.80 23.04 23.42
CA ILE A 442 5.99 22.17 24.57
C ILE A 442 5.65 22.98 25.83
N THR A 443 4.69 22.50 26.62
CA THR A 443 4.09 23.33 27.68
C THR A 443 4.66 23.12 29.08
N ASP A 444 5.42 22.04 29.30
CA ASP A 444 5.85 21.59 30.62
C ASP A 444 7.30 21.09 30.68
N PHE A 445 8.11 21.37 29.64
CA PHE A 445 9.50 20.94 29.56
C PHE A 445 10.33 21.28 30.82
N VAL A 446 11.01 20.28 31.36
CA VAL A 446 11.89 20.35 32.53
C VAL A 446 13.33 20.05 32.13
N SER A 447 14.15 21.09 32.03
CA SER A 447 15.60 20.96 31.77
C SER A 447 16.29 20.05 32.79
N GLY A 448 17.14 19.14 32.28
CA GLY A 448 17.83 18.11 33.05
C GLY A 448 17.00 16.88 33.40
N VAL A 449 15.73 16.84 33.00
CA VAL A 449 14.84 15.68 33.12
C VAL A 449 14.40 15.26 31.72
N ASP A 450 13.75 16.17 31.00
CA ASP A 450 13.25 15.93 29.64
C ASP A 450 14.32 16.18 28.59
N ARG A 451 14.08 15.66 27.39
CA ARG A 451 14.98 15.77 26.24
C ARG A 451 14.28 16.20 24.97
N LEU A 452 15.03 16.91 24.14
CA LEU A 452 14.68 17.28 22.78
C LEU A 452 15.57 16.44 21.84
N ALA A 453 14.96 15.54 21.09
CA ALA A 453 15.64 14.64 20.16
C ALA A 453 15.53 15.16 18.72
N PHE A 454 16.65 15.29 18.02
CA PHE A 454 16.70 15.85 16.67
C PHE A 454 17.37 14.89 15.68
N ALA A 455 16.67 14.58 14.58
CA ALA A 455 17.25 13.82 13.48
C ALA A 455 18.27 14.67 12.74
N THR A 456 19.52 14.21 12.65
CA THR A 456 20.62 15.01 12.07
C THR A 456 20.48 15.26 10.57
N GLY A 457 19.76 14.38 9.85
CA GLY A 457 19.51 14.49 8.40
C GLY A 457 18.61 15.67 8.01
N ASP A 458 17.79 16.12 8.94
CA ASP A 458 16.72 17.10 8.75
C ASP A 458 17.24 18.54 8.86
N PHE A 459 18.22 18.75 9.72
CA PHE A 459 18.72 20.08 10.02
C PHE A 459 19.87 20.46 9.08
N ALA A 460 19.56 21.28 8.07
CA ALA A 460 20.55 21.76 7.11
C ALA A 460 21.80 22.33 7.80
N GLY A 461 22.98 21.81 7.42
CA GLY A 461 24.27 22.23 7.97
C GLY A 461 24.65 21.59 9.32
N MET A 462 23.83 20.68 9.87
CA MET A 462 24.19 19.90 11.05
C MET A 462 25.26 18.84 10.69
N ASP A 463 26.32 18.77 11.48
CA ASP A 463 27.46 17.85 11.29
C ASP A 463 27.54 16.76 12.37
N GLY A 464 26.43 16.50 13.07
CA GLY A 464 26.35 15.60 14.21
C GLY A 464 26.99 16.13 15.50
N THR A 465 27.54 17.36 15.49
CA THR A 465 28.07 17.99 16.71
C THR A 465 27.07 18.99 17.29
N LEU A 466 26.60 18.73 18.51
CA LEU A 466 25.77 19.68 19.25
C LEU A 466 26.54 20.97 19.55
N ARG A 467 26.04 22.09 19.02
CA ARG A 467 26.47 23.43 19.37
C ARG A 467 25.26 24.20 19.87
N PHE A 468 25.30 24.62 21.13
CA PHE A 468 24.15 25.18 21.83
C PHE A 468 24.57 26.34 22.74
N GLN A 469 23.71 27.36 22.85
CA GLN A 469 23.79 28.37 23.91
C GLN A 469 22.42 28.95 24.29
N ASN A 470 22.30 29.44 25.53
CA ASN A 470 21.20 30.31 25.92
C ASN A 470 21.49 31.75 25.47
N GLY A 471 20.52 32.44 24.89
CA GLY A 471 20.64 33.83 24.41
C GLY A 471 19.72 34.14 23.21
N THR A 472 19.91 35.31 22.61
CA THR A 472 19.04 35.81 21.53
C THR A 472 19.53 35.51 20.11
N SER A 473 20.70 34.88 19.96
CA SER A 473 21.33 34.58 18.66
C SER A 473 22.33 33.43 18.79
N ALA A 474 22.85 32.91 17.67
CA ALA A 474 23.92 31.93 17.61
C ALA A 474 25.28 32.46 18.11
N GLY A 475 26.23 31.53 18.35
CA GLY A 475 27.57 31.80 18.90
C GLY A 475 28.57 32.48 17.96
N GLY A 476 28.18 32.74 16.70
CA GLY A 476 28.96 33.57 15.77
C GLY A 476 30.18 32.89 15.13
N SER A 477 30.20 31.56 14.99
CA SER A 477 31.36 30.80 14.52
C SER A 477 31.31 30.36 13.05
N GLY A 478 30.27 30.70 12.29
CA GLY A 478 30.10 30.23 10.91
C GLY A 478 29.84 28.73 10.77
N GLN A 479 29.40 28.09 11.86
CA GLN A 479 28.98 26.68 11.95
C GLN A 479 27.54 26.66 12.41
N SER A 480 26.81 25.55 12.31
CA SER A 480 25.42 25.49 12.75
C SER A 480 25.25 25.49 14.28
N TRP A 481 24.18 26.12 14.81
CA TRP A 481 23.91 26.25 16.25
C TRP A 481 22.42 26.15 16.59
N PHE A 482 22.14 25.57 17.74
CA PHE A 482 20.93 25.89 18.49
C PHE A 482 21.14 27.09 19.41
N PHE A 483 20.11 27.93 19.55
CA PHE A 483 20.06 28.89 20.65
C PHE A 483 18.66 29.01 21.24
N PHE A 484 18.60 29.19 22.56
CA PHE A 484 17.35 29.33 23.30
C PHE A 484 17.17 30.74 23.88
N ASN A 485 16.07 31.40 23.51
CA ASN A 485 15.70 32.75 23.94
C ASN A 485 14.57 32.69 24.97
N ASP A 486 14.93 32.81 26.24
CA ASP A 486 14.06 32.82 27.43
C ASP A 486 13.08 34.00 27.48
N ALA A 487 13.37 35.11 26.78
CA ALA A 487 12.42 36.23 26.68
C ALA A 487 11.23 35.92 25.77
N THR A 488 11.37 34.90 24.92
CA THR A 488 10.33 34.47 23.96
C THR A 488 9.91 33.02 24.15
N ASP A 489 10.50 32.31 25.11
CA ASP A 489 10.36 30.86 25.30
C ASP A 489 10.70 30.04 24.05
N ARG A 490 11.62 30.49 23.18
CA ARG A 490 11.83 29.86 21.86
C ARG A 490 13.21 29.28 21.66
N LEU A 491 13.24 28.06 21.15
CA LEU A 491 14.42 27.41 20.58
C LEU A 491 14.51 27.71 19.08
N PHE A 492 15.71 28.02 18.62
CA PHE A 492 15.99 28.30 17.21
C PHE A 492 17.16 27.48 16.70
N TRP A 493 17.11 27.15 15.41
CA TRP A 493 18.21 26.57 14.63
C TRP A 493 18.80 27.63 13.69
N ASP A 494 20.10 27.86 13.81
CA ASP A 494 20.86 28.71 12.88
C ASP A 494 21.82 27.83 12.08
N ALA A 495 21.46 27.53 10.84
CA ALA A 495 22.21 26.64 9.95
C ALA A 495 23.61 27.18 9.60
N ASP A 496 23.79 28.52 9.54
CA ASP A 496 25.07 29.14 9.21
C ASP A 496 25.82 29.65 10.46
N GLY A 497 25.12 29.81 11.58
CA GLY A 497 25.60 30.30 12.89
C GLY A 497 26.39 31.61 12.82
N THR A 498 26.21 32.39 11.77
CA THR A 498 26.75 33.74 11.65
C THR A 498 25.82 34.76 12.31
N GLY A 499 24.59 34.37 12.67
CA GLY A 499 23.53 35.26 13.12
C GLY A 499 23.07 36.26 12.06
N GLY A 500 23.55 36.10 10.81
CA GLY A 500 23.23 36.96 9.67
C GLY A 500 22.09 36.42 8.80
N ALA A 501 21.93 35.09 8.71
CA ALA A 501 20.73 34.45 8.17
C ALA A 501 19.60 34.41 9.20
N ALA A 502 18.36 34.29 8.71
CA ALA A 502 17.20 34.12 9.60
C ALA A 502 17.27 32.73 10.22
N ALA A 503 17.56 32.67 11.52
CA ALA A 503 17.42 31.46 12.29
C ALA A 503 15.97 30.96 12.20
N VAL A 504 15.84 29.65 12.10
CA VAL A 504 14.58 28.93 12.04
C VAL A 504 14.05 28.74 13.44
N TRP A 505 12.78 29.06 13.67
CA TRP A 505 12.11 28.71 14.91
C TRP A 505 11.83 27.20 14.92
N VAL A 506 12.20 26.53 16.01
CA VAL A 506 12.10 25.07 16.17
C VAL A 506 11.00 24.68 17.15
N ALA A 507 10.97 25.31 18.32
CA ALA A 507 9.97 24.99 19.33
C ALA A 507 9.77 26.17 20.27
N THR A 508 8.59 26.24 20.87
CA THR A 508 8.30 27.08 22.04
C THR A 508 8.31 26.18 23.28
N LEU A 509 9.16 26.47 24.26
CA LEU A 509 9.30 25.75 25.53
C LEU A 509 8.78 26.64 26.66
N THR A 510 7.49 26.49 26.97
CA THR A 510 6.77 27.43 27.84
C THR A 510 7.35 27.44 29.26
N GLY A 511 7.75 28.61 29.76
CA GLY A 511 8.22 28.76 31.15
C GLY A 511 9.63 28.21 31.42
N VAL A 512 10.36 27.76 30.40
CA VAL A 512 11.76 27.35 30.52
C VAL A 512 12.67 28.57 30.60
N THR A 513 13.52 28.63 31.63
CA THR A 513 14.42 29.77 31.84
C THR A 513 15.82 29.58 31.27
N SER A 514 16.25 28.32 31.08
CA SER A 514 17.51 27.97 30.45
C SER A 514 17.51 26.49 30.09
N LEU A 515 18.24 26.13 29.02
CA LEU A 515 18.57 24.75 28.68
C LEU A 515 20.05 24.44 28.93
N THR A 516 20.39 23.16 28.95
CA THR A 516 21.74 22.63 29.02
C THR A 516 22.02 21.71 27.84
N ALA A 517 23.30 21.40 27.59
CA ALA A 517 23.65 20.44 26.54
C ALA A 517 23.15 19.01 26.82
N ALA A 518 22.73 18.69 28.05
CA ALA A 518 22.17 17.38 28.39
C ALA A 518 20.68 17.25 28.00
N ASP A 519 20.04 18.37 27.63
CA ASP A 519 18.63 18.41 27.21
C ASP A 519 18.45 18.04 25.73
N PHE A 520 19.54 17.76 25.02
CA PHE A 520 19.55 17.54 23.57
C PHE A 520 20.11 16.16 23.26
N ASP A 521 19.37 15.39 22.48
CA ASP A 521 19.85 14.18 21.82
C ASP A 521 19.87 14.39 20.31
N LEU A 522 20.96 13.98 19.66
CA LEU A 522 21.10 14.01 18.21
C LEU A 522 21.21 12.57 17.72
N PHE A 523 20.45 12.23 16.68
CA PHE A 523 20.44 10.87 16.14
C PHE A 523 20.57 10.80 14.62
#